data_AF-A0A099WK42-F1
#
_entry.id   AF-A0A099WK42-F1
#
_cell.length_a   1.000
_cell.length_b   1.000
_cell.length_c   1.000
_cell.angle_alpha   90.00
_cell.angle_beta   90.00
_cell.angle_gamma   90.00
#
_symmetry.space_group_name_H-M   'P 1'
#
loop_
_entity.id
_entity.type
_entity.pdbx_description
1 polymer ?
#
loop_
_entity_poly.entity_id
_entity_poly.type
_entity_poly.pdbx_seq_one_letter_code
_entity_poly.pdbx_strand_id
1 'polypeptide(L)' 'MITIDDIKVGDIVQTKNRTVAMGGIIVRPHKKLKVASVRENFIKVSTNPRTLSASIWEIPITSVRILEQK' A
#
# COMPACT_ATOMS: atom_id res chain seq x y z
N MET A 1 -1.30 5.49 15.55
CA MET A 1 -1.43 6.15 14.24
C MET A 1 -0.24 5.67 13.42
N ILE A 2 -0.42 5.09 12.22
CA ILE A 2 0.72 4.62 11.41
C ILE A 2 1.34 5.86 10.77
N THR A 3 2.57 6.16 11.13
CA THR A 3 3.38 7.24 10.55
C THR A 3 4.22 6.69 9.38
N ILE A 4 4.70 7.60 8.52
CA ILE A 4 5.49 7.23 7.33
C ILE A 4 6.77 6.47 7.72
N ASP A 5 7.38 6.85 8.85
CA ASP A 5 8.54 6.18 9.45
C ASP A 5 8.32 4.69 9.76
N ASP A 6 7.06 4.29 9.97
CA ASP A 6 6.70 2.91 10.31
C ASP A 6 6.60 2.01 9.06
N ILE A 7 6.53 2.59 7.86
CA ILE A 7 6.36 1.85 6.60
C ILE A 7 7.69 1.83 5.85
N LYS A 8 8.18 0.62 5.56
CA LYS A 8 9.38 0.40 4.76
C LYS A 8 9.06 -0.18 3.39
N VAL A 9 9.96 0.07 2.45
CA VAL A 9 9.90 -0.58 1.13
C VAL A 9 10.10 -2.08 1.32
N GLY A 10 9.19 -2.87 0.76
CA GLY A 10 9.17 -4.31 0.90
C GLY A 10 8.11 -4.83 1.89
N ASP A 11 7.57 -3.97 2.76
CA ASP A 11 6.53 -4.34 3.71
C ASP A 11 5.26 -4.83 3.02
N ILE A 12 4.52 -5.68 3.72
CA ILE A 12 3.19 -6.10 3.30
C ILE A 12 2.16 -5.27 4.06
N VAL A 13 1.43 -4.46 3.31
CA VAL A 13 0.32 -3.65 3.83
C VAL A 13 -1.01 -4.20 3.33
N GLN A 14 -2.08 -3.80 4.01
CA GLN A 14 -3.44 -4.14 3.67
C GLN A 14 -4.31 -2.89 3.80
N THR A 15 -5.20 -2.68 2.84
CA THR A 15 -6.22 -1.63 2.95
C THR A 15 -7.21 -1.97 4.06
N LYS A 16 -7.52 -0.98 4.90
CA LYS A 16 -8.51 -1.12 5.99
C LYS A 16 -9.93 -1.19 5.43
N ASN A 17 -10.22 -0.28 4.50
CA ASN A 17 -11.52 -0.15 3.83
C ASN A 17 -11.34 -0.14 2.31
N ARG A 18 -12.46 -0.10 1.59
CA ARG A 18 -12.47 0.12 0.14
C ARG A 18 -11.80 1.46 -0.13
N THR A 19 -10.57 1.42 -0.64
CA THR A 19 -9.72 2.60 -0.78
C THR A 19 -9.58 2.94 -2.25
N VAL A 20 -9.84 4.19 -2.60
CA VAL A 20 -9.61 4.68 -3.97
C VAL A 20 -8.15 5.08 -4.06
N ALA A 21 -7.40 4.35 -4.88
CA ALA A 21 -6.05 4.74 -5.25
C ALA A 21 -6.09 5.95 -6.19
N MET A 22 -5.00 6.72 -6.18
CA MET A 22 -4.78 7.79 -7.15
C MET A 22 -4.86 7.20 -8.57
N GLY A 23 -5.71 7.78 -9.42
CA GLY A 23 -6.07 7.21 -10.73
C GLY A 23 -7.46 6.56 -10.80
N GLY A 24 -8.29 6.72 -9.76
CA GLY A 24 -9.70 6.31 -9.79
C GLY A 24 -9.93 4.81 -9.56
N ILE A 25 -8.91 4.10 -9.10
CA ILE A 25 -8.95 2.64 -9.00
C ILE A 25 -9.32 2.22 -7.60
N ILE A 26 -10.36 1.40 -7.52
CA ILE A 26 -10.91 0.95 -6.25
C ILE A 26 -10.15 -0.29 -5.80
N VAL A 27 -9.27 -0.10 -4.81
CA VAL A 27 -8.56 -1.19 -4.15
C VAL A 27 -9.49 -1.83 -3.14
N ARG A 28 -9.79 -3.12 -3.36
CA ARG A 28 -10.64 -3.88 -2.46
C ARG A 28 -10.05 -3.92 -1.04
N PRO A 29 -10.89 -3.83 0.00
CA PRO A 29 -10.43 -4.01 1.37
C PRO A 29 -9.84 -5.42 1.53
N HIS A 30 -8.96 -5.58 2.50
CA HIS A 30 -8.34 -6.88 2.83
C HIS A 30 -7.39 -7.48 1.79
N LYS A 31 -7.09 -6.77 0.71
CA LYS A 31 -6.06 -7.22 -0.23
C LYS A 31 -4.67 -6.92 0.34
N LYS A 32 -3.81 -7.94 0.37
CA LYS A 32 -2.39 -7.80 0.71
C LYS A 32 -1.68 -7.14 -0.47
N LEU A 33 -0.92 -6.09 -0.19
CA LEU A 33 -0.21 -5.29 -1.17
C LEU A 33 1.22 -5.12 -0.67
N LYS A 34 2.18 -5.12 -1.60
CA LYS A 34 3.59 -4.92 -1.24
C LYS A 34 3.98 -3.47 -1.48
N VAL A 35 4.60 -2.85 -0.49
CA VAL A 35 5.11 -1.48 -0.61
C VAL A 35 6.30 -1.49 -1.56
N ALA A 36 6.15 -0.77 -2.67
CA ALA A 36 7.19 -0.56 -3.67
C ALA A 36 7.96 0.73 -3.41
N SER A 37 7.29 1.77 -2.89
CA SER A 37 7.91 3.03 -2.53
C SER A 37 7.03 3.77 -1.52
N VAL A 38 7.65 4.59 -0.68
CA VAL A 38 6.98 5.39 0.35
C VAL A 38 7.21 6.86 0.04
N ARG A 39 6.15 7.67 0.09
CA ARG A 39 6.17 9.13 -0.02
C ARG A 39 5.54 9.74 1.23
N GLU A 40 5.71 11.05 1.43
CA GLU A 40 5.23 11.78 2.61
C GLU A 40 3.75 11.52 2.98
N ASN A 41 2.84 11.38 2.02
CA ASN A 41 1.42 11.16 2.33
C ASN A 41 0.82 9.89 1.70
N PHE A 42 1.58 9.23 0.82
CA PHE A 42 1.10 8.12 0.01
C PHE A 42 2.16 7.04 -0.09
N ILE A 43 1.71 5.80 -0.24
CA ILE A 43 2.57 4.67 -0.56
C ILE A 43 2.25 4.16 -1.95
N LYS A 44 3.30 3.85 -2.69
CA LYS A 44 3.20 3.08 -3.93
C LYS A 44 3.19 1.62 -3.57
N VAL A 45 2.13 0.93 -3.96
CA VAL A 45 1.97 -0.49 -3.70
C VAL A 45 1.76 -1.26 -5.00
N SER A 46 2.32 -2.46 -5.05
CA SER A 46 2.02 -3.43 -6.10
C SER A 46 0.95 -4.40 -5.62
N THR A 47 -0.02 -4.68 -6.48
CA THR A 47 -1.06 -5.71 -6.23
C THR A 47 -0.54 -7.13 -6.28
N ASN A 48 0.70 -7.35 -6.73
CA ASN A 48 1.32 -8.66 -6.76
C ASN A 48 2.61 -8.66 -5.92
N PRO A 49 2.61 -9.27 -4.72
CA PRO A 49 3.81 -9.32 -3.88
C PRO A 49 4.96 -10.12 -4.51
N ARG A 50 4.69 -10.94 -5.54
CA ARG A 50 5.67 -11.74 -6.28
C ARG A 50 6.29 -11.03 -7.48
N THR A 51 5.67 -9.99 -8.03
CA THR A 51 6.19 -9.28 -9.20
C THR A 51 6.01 -7.77 -9.08
N LEU A 52 7.12 -7.03 -9.20
CA LEU A 52 7.10 -5.56 -9.32
C LEU A 52 6.49 -5.07 -10.65
N SER A 53 6.20 -5.99 -11.56
CA SER A 53 5.58 -5.73 -12.86
C SER A 53 4.06 -5.53 -12.80
N ALA A 54 3.42 -5.73 -11.64
CA ALA A 54 1.99 -5.49 -11.49
C ALA A 54 1.71 -4.02 -11.17
N SER A 55 0.59 -3.51 -11.67
CA SER A 55 0.15 -2.13 -11.58
C SER A 55 0.48 -1.49 -10.23
N ILE A 56 1.28 -0.43 -10.29
CA ILE A 56 1.72 0.35 -9.13
C ILE A 56 0.64 1.38 -8.83
N TRP A 57 0.11 1.34 -7.62
CA TRP A 57 -0.96 2.23 -7.18
C TRP A 57 -0.49 3.12 -6.05
N GLU A 58 -0.91 4.39 -6.04
CA GLU A 58 -0.66 5.32 -4.95
C GLU A 58 -1.87 5.33 -4.00
N ILE A 59 -1.64 4.94 -2.75
CA ILE A 59 -2.68 4.81 -1.73
C ILE A 59 -2.31 5.69 -0.52
N PRO A 60 -3.27 6.42 0.09
CA PRO A 60 -3.00 7.19 1.30
C PRO A 60 -2.55 6.28 2.44
N ILE A 61 -1.51 6.69 3.17
CA ILE A 61 -0.97 5.94 4.32
C ILE A 61 -2.02 5.72 5.40
N THR A 62 -2.90 6.70 5.59
CA THR A 62 -4.01 6.65 6.55
C THR A 62 -5.01 5.52 6.27
N SER A 63 -5.11 5.09 5.01
CA SER A 63 -6.06 4.07 4.54
C SER A 63 -5.54 2.64 4.61
N VAL A 64 -4.28 2.46 4.98
CA VAL A 64 -3.63 1.14 5.07
C VAL A 64 -3.28 0.76 6.51
N ARG A 65 -3.06 -0.53 6.71
CA ARG A 65 -2.45 -1.13 7.90
C ARG A 65 -1.29 -2.01 7.49
N ILE A 66 -0.24 -2.06 8.30
CA ILE A 66 0.89 -2.97 8.06
C ILE A 66 0.50 -4.35 8.58
N LEU A 67 0.77 -5.39 7.80
CA LEU A 67 0.58 -6.80 8.19
C LEU A 67 1.89 -7.48 8.55
N GLU A 68 2.95 -7.16 7.82
CA GLU A 68 4.27 -7.77 7.98
C GLU A 68 5.32 -6.68 7.71
N GLN A 69 6.20 -6.47 8.70
CA GLN A 69 7.36 -5.58 8.62
C GLN A 69 8.59 -6.42 8.31
N LYS A 70 9.43 -5.97 7.38
CA LYS A 70 10.68 -6.65 7.04
C LYS A 70 11.92 -5.85 7.46
#